data_AF-A0AAD1WAT2-F1
#
_entry.id   AF-A0AAD1WAT2-F1
#
_cell.length_a   1.000
_cell.length_b   1.000
_cell.length_c   1.000
_cell.angle_alpha   90.00
_cell.angle_beta   90.00
_cell.angle_gamma   90.00
#
_symmetry.space_group_name_H-M   'P 1'
#
loop_
_entity.id
_entity.type
_entity.pdbx_description
1 polymer ?
#
loop_
_entity_poly.entity_id
_entity_poly.type
_entity_poly.pdbx_seq_one_letter_code
_entity_poly.pdbx_strand_id
1 'polypeptide(L)'
;MGQMASMFFNKVGVNLFYLCIIIYLYGDLAIYATAVPLSLVQVTCFSVNGSCGTHAGERNDTDPCWGSIRRIDAYRIYLVVFTVFLGPFTFFNVQKTKYLQILTSLMRWIAFIIMIVVALVRIGEGKGAGHPPLAQFSGIRNLFGVCVYSFMCQHSLPSLITPVSRKKHLTGLVLVDYILVLSFYSLLCFTAIFCFSSGALMDMYTLNFGTCSPFVPPVIGYFLGLFPVFTISTNFPIIAVTLRNNWKTLFHREGGTYPWLVDRIVFPLITLVPPIIVAFCTNHLEILVSVTGAYAGNGIQYVIPAFLVFCSRKDSALVYGPELGNKHLSPFRQSGWVWFVLFWALTCFIYVTANIILTDVNL
;
A
#
# COMPACT_ATOMS: atom_id res chain seq x y z
N MET A 1 1.13 -13.94 11.40
CA MET A 1 -0.16 -14.55 11.01
C MET A 1 -0.02 -15.98 10.48
N GLY A 2 1.07 -16.33 9.77
CA GLY A 2 1.31 -17.70 9.27
C GLY A 2 1.27 -18.82 10.32
N GLN A 3 1.82 -18.60 11.53
CA GLN A 3 1.71 -19.56 12.64
C GLN A 3 0.26 -19.81 13.10
N MET A 4 -0.60 -18.79 13.05
CA MET A 4 -2.03 -18.96 13.39
C MET A 4 -2.75 -19.73 12.29
N ALA A 5 -2.42 -19.47 11.02
CA ALA A 5 -2.95 -20.24 9.90
C ALA A 5 -2.58 -21.73 10.02
N SER A 6 -1.32 -22.06 10.34
CA SER A 6 -0.91 -23.46 10.55
C SER A 6 -1.55 -24.12 11.77
N MET A 7 -2.03 -23.35 12.74
CA MET A 7 -2.69 -23.87 13.94
C MET A 7 -4.16 -24.23 13.70
N PHE A 8 -4.88 -23.42 12.90
CA PHE A 8 -6.34 -23.54 12.75
C PHE A 8 -6.80 -24.00 11.37
N PHE A 9 -5.97 -23.87 10.33
CA PHE A 9 -6.34 -24.27 8.97
C PHE A 9 -5.74 -25.63 8.61
N ASN A 10 -6.47 -26.34 7.74
CA ASN A 10 -5.93 -27.51 7.07
C ASN A 10 -4.85 -27.12 6.04
N LYS A 11 -4.14 -28.10 5.49
CA LYS A 11 -3.05 -27.88 4.52
C LYS A 11 -3.47 -27.01 3.33
N VAL A 12 -4.70 -27.18 2.84
CA VAL A 12 -5.25 -26.36 1.74
C VAL A 12 -5.42 -24.91 2.17
N GLY A 13 -6.01 -24.66 3.33
CA GLY A 13 -6.22 -23.30 3.87
C GLY A 13 -4.90 -22.58 4.18
N VAL A 14 -3.89 -23.30 4.68
CA VAL A 14 -2.53 -22.74 4.88
C VAL A 14 -1.90 -22.32 3.54
N ASN A 15 -2.02 -23.15 2.51
CA ASN A 15 -1.50 -22.81 1.18
C ASN A 15 -2.23 -21.61 0.57
N LEU A 16 -3.56 -21.56 0.68
CA LEU A 16 -4.36 -20.42 0.23
C LEU A 16 -3.99 -19.13 0.98
N PHE A 17 -3.74 -19.22 2.29
CA PHE A 17 -3.28 -18.10 3.10
C PHE A 17 -1.95 -17.53 2.58
N TYR A 18 -0.93 -18.38 2.37
CA TYR A 18 0.37 -17.95 1.87
C TYR A 18 0.27 -17.41 0.44
N LEU A 19 -0.54 -18.04 -0.42
CA LEU A 19 -0.79 -17.55 -1.78
C LEU A 19 -1.43 -16.15 -1.77
N CYS A 20 -2.40 -15.91 -0.89
CA CYS A 20 -3.03 -14.60 -0.74
C CYS A 20 -2.03 -13.52 -0.28
N ILE A 21 -1.19 -13.84 0.71
CA ILE A 21 -0.10 -12.94 1.16
C ILE A 21 0.92 -12.70 0.05
N ILE A 22 1.30 -13.73 -0.71
CA ILE A 22 2.25 -13.59 -1.81
C ILE A 22 1.71 -12.65 -2.89
N ILE A 23 0.47 -12.82 -3.32
CA ILE A 23 -0.18 -11.95 -4.32
C ILE A 23 -0.24 -10.51 -3.81
N TYR A 24 -0.59 -10.31 -2.54
CA TYR A 24 -0.61 -8.98 -1.94
C TYR A 24 0.77 -8.31 -1.93
N LEU A 25 1.80 -9.02 -1.47
CA LEU A 25 3.17 -8.48 -1.42
C LEU A 25 3.73 -8.21 -2.82
N TYR A 26 3.31 -8.97 -3.84
CA TYR A 26 3.60 -8.62 -5.23
C TYR A 26 2.97 -7.29 -5.64
N GLY A 27 1.71 -7.07 -5.28
CA GLY A 27 1.03 -5.80 -5.49
C GLY A 27 1.77 -4.64 -4.83
N ASP A 28 2.15 -4.78 -3.56
CA ASP A 28 2.97 -3.77 -2.84
C ASP A 28 4.26 -3.44 -3.57
N LEU A 29 5.01 -4.46 -4.01
CA LEU A 29 6.26 -4.25 -4.74
C LEU A 29 6.05 -3.59 -6.09
N ALA A 30 4.95 -3.91 -6.80
CA ALA A 30 4.62 -3.30 -8.09
C ALA A 30 4.23 -1.81 -7.91
N ILE A 31 3.43 -1.49 -6.89
CA ILE A 31 3.07 -0.11 -6.52
C ILE A 31 4.35 0.68 -6.24
N TYR A 32 5.28 0.09 -5.49
CA TYR A 32 6.52 0.75 -5.11
C TYR A 32 7.46 0.94 -6.30
N ALA A 33 7.58 -0.08 -7.16
CA ALA A 33 8.33 -0.01 -8.40
C ALA A 33 7.75 1.00 -9.40
N THR A 34 6.45 1.32 -9.31
CA THR A 34 5.80 2.31 -10.16
C THR A 34 5.91 3.73 -9.58
N ALA A 35 5.65 3.88 -8.27
CA ALA A 35 5.62 5.17 -7.59
C ALA A 35 6.98 5.87 -7.60
N VAL A 36 8.08 5.13 -7.38
CA VAL A 36 9.41 5.75 -7.29
C VAL A 36 9.87 6.36 -8.63
N PRO A 37 9.83 5.65 -9.77
CA PRO A 37 10.10 6.25 -11.06
C PRO A 37 9.16 7.40 -11.40
N LEU A 38 7.85 7.28 -11.09
CA LEU A 38 6.88 8.35 -11.35
C LEU A 38 7.24 9.65 -10.60
N SER A 39 7.63 9.55 -9.33
CA SER A 39 8.14 10.69 -8.56
C SER A 39 9.41 11.29 -9.16
N LEU A 40 10.37 10.45 -9.59
CA LEU A 40 11.62 10.92 -10.20
C LEU A 40 11.37 11.63 -11.54
N VAL A 41 10.54 11.07 -12.41
CA VAL A 41 10.11 11.69 -13.67
C VAL A 41 9.47 13.05 -13.39
N GLN A 42 8.56 13.12 -12.42
CA GLN A 42 7.88 14.37 -12.10
C GLN A 42 8.83 15.47 -11.62
N VAL A 43 9.87 15.12 -10.86
CA VAL A 43 10.88 16.07 -10.37
C VAL A 43 11.89 16.48 -11.45
N THR A 44 12.27 15.57 -12.34
CA THR A 44 13.40 15.76 -13.27
C THR A 44 13.01 16.18 -14.67
N CYS A 45 11.87 15.71 -15.19
CA CYS A 45 11.32 16.20 -16.47
C CYS A 45 10.85 17.67 -16.38
N PHE A 46 10.84 18.23 -15.17
CA PHE A 46 10.61 19.64 -14.91
C PHE A 46 11.79 20.53 -15.33
N SER A 47 13.04 20.08 -15.16
CA SER A 47 14.20 20.99 -15.20
C SER A 47 14.63 21.44 -16.59
N VAL A 48 14.06 20.88 -17.66
CA VAL A 48 14.55 21.08 -19.04
C VAL A 48 13.80 22.18 -19.80
N ASN A 49 12.53 22.45 -19.48
CA ASN A 49 11.73 23.43 -20.25
C ASN A 49 11.39 24.74 -19.52
N GLY A 50 11.67 24.88 -18.21
CA GLY A 50 11.57 26.15 -17.48
C GLY A 50 10.18 26.83 -17.40
N SER A 51 9.17 26.37 -18.14
CA SER A 51 7.84 26.97 -18.19
C SER A 51 6.81 26.09 -17.47
N CYS A 52 6.24 26.60 -16.38
CA CYS A 52 5.00 26.09 -15.81
C CYS A 52 3.85 26.39 -16.77
N GLY A 53 3.65 25.51 -17.76
CA GLY A 53 2.41 25.50 -18.55
C GLY A 53 1.21 25.28 -17.64
N THR A 54 0.09 25.92 -17.97
CA THR A 54 -1.17 26.07 -17.21
C THR A 54 -1.93 24.78 -16.87
N HIS A 55 -1.33 23.60 -17.06
CA HIS A 55 -1.95 22.31 -16.73
C HIS A 55 -1.03 21.51 -15.81
N ALA A 56 -1.24 21.70 -14.51
CA ALA A 56 -0.69 20.85 -13.46
C ALA A 56 -1.51 19.54 -13.31
N GLY A 57 -2.01 18.99 -14.42
CA GLY A 57 -2.64 17.67 -14.48
C GLY A 57 -1.62 16.60 -14.90
N GLU A 58 -2.05 15.34 -14.93
CA GLU A 58 -1.29 14.24 -15.53
C GLU A 58 -0.85 14.63 -16.94
N ARG A 59 0.47 14.82 -17.14
CA ARG A 59 1.05 15.13 -18.46
C ARG A 59 1.08 13.86 -19.29
N ASN A 60 0.82 14.01 -20.59
CA ASN A 60 0.82 12.88 -21.52
C ASN A 60 2.20 12.20 -21.55
N ASP A 61 2.18 10.87 -21.60
CA ASP A 61 3.39 10.04 -21.62
C ASP A 61 4.32 10.30 -22.83
N THR A 62 3.77 10.90 -23.88
CA THR A 62 4.48 11.28 -25.11
C THR A 62 5.26 12.59 -25.00
N ASP A 63 5.04 13.38 -23.94
CA ASP A 63 5.66 14.69 -23.80
C ASP A 63 7.18 14.58 -23.64
N PRO A 64 7.96 15.52 -24.20
CA PRO A 64 9.42 15.54 -24.05
C PRO A 64 9.80 15.86 -22.59
N CYS A 65 10.74 15.07 -22.07
CA CYS A 65 11.28 15.18 -20.72
C CYS A 65 12.72 15.73 -20.73
N TRP A 66 13.64 15.04 -21.41
CA TRP A 66 15.06 15.44 -21.53
C TRP A 66 15.44 15.57 -23.00
N GLY A 67 15.25 16.76 -23.56
CA GLY A 67 15.45 16.99 -25.00
C GLY A 67 14.54 16.06 -25.81
N SER A 68 15.12 15.10 -26.52
CA SER A 68 14.39 14.13 -27.35
C SER A 68 13.81 12.94 -26.57
N ILE A 69 14.14 12.76 -25.29
CA ILE A 69 13.64 11.63 -24.49
C ILE A 69 12.22 11.93 -24.01
N ARG A 70 11.26 11.04 -24.33
CA ARG A 70 9.87 11.15 -23.89
C ARG A 70 9.73 10.79 -22.41
N ARG A 71 8.67 11.28 -21.78
CA ARG A 71 8.34 11.02 -20.37
C ARG A 71 8.26 9.53 -20.03
N ILE A 72 7.64 8.72 -20.90
CA ILE A 72 7.58 7.26 -20.72
C ILE A 72 8.94 6.58 -20.81
N ASP A 73 9.83 7.08 -21.66
CA ASP A 73 11.19 6.53 -21.79
C ASP A 73 12.02 6.89 -20.56
N ALA A 74 11.88 8.11 -20.02
CA ALA A 74 12.49 8.50 -18.75
C ALA A 74 11.97 7.65 -17.57
N TYR A 75 10.67 7.36 -17.51
CA TYR A 75 10.08 6.45 -16.53
C TYR A 75 10.74 5.06 -16.58
N ARG A 76 10.87 4.48 -17.77
CA ARG A 76 11.50 3.16 -17.96
C ARG A 76 12.97 3.15 -17.56
N ILE A 77 13.71 4.22 -17.88
CA ILE A 77 15.10 4.38 -17.44
C ILE A 77 15.16 4.39 -15.90
N TYR A 78 14.31 5.16 -15.24
CA TYR A 78 14.26 5.20 -13.78
C TYR A 78 13.85 3.88 -13.15
N LEU A 79 12.93 3.13 -13.77
CA LEU A 79 12.56 1.78 -13.33
C LEU A 79 13.74 0.80 -13.43
N VAL A 80 14.53 0.86 -14.51
CA VAL A 80 15.77 0.07 -14.64
C VAL A 80 16.75 0.45 -13.55
N VAL A 81 17.00 1.75 -13.34
CA VAL A 81 17.90 2.23 -12.26
C VAL A 81 17.42 1.74 -10.91
N PHE A 82 16.13 1.92 -10.59
CA PHE A 82 15.53 1.44 -9.35
C PHE A 82 15.75 -0.07 -9.16
N THR A 83 15.54 -0.86 -10.20
CA THR A 83 15.73 -2.33 -10.17
C THR A 83 17.18 -2.71 -9.96
N VAL A 84 18.13 -2.05 -10.64
CA VAL A 84 19.57 -2.34 -10.52
C VAL A 84 20.10 -1.95 -9.14
N PHE A 85 19.64 -0.84 -8.57
CA PHE A 85 20.09 -0.37 -7.25
C PHE A 85 19.43 -1.13 -6.09
N LEU A 86 18.12 -1.37 -6.15
CA LEU A 86 17.39 -1.97 -5.02
C LEU A 86 17.16 -3.48 -5.16
N GLY A 87 17.07 -3.99 -6.39
CA GLY A 87 16.87 -5.40 -6.69
C GLY A 87 17.91 -6.33 -6.05
N PRO A 88 19.22 -5.99 -6.02
CA PRO A 88 20.22 -6.82 -5.36
C PRO A 88 19.94 -7.06 -3.87
N PHE A 89 19.30 -6.11 -3.16
CA PHE A 89 18.97 -6.29 -1.75
C PHE A 89 17.95 -7.42 -1.51
N THR A 90 17.21 -7.86 -2.53
CA THR A 90 16.33 -9.04 -2.44
C THR A 90 17.12 -10.35 -2.32
N PHE A 91 18.38 -10.36 -2.77
CA PHE A 91 19.31 -11.49 -2.62
C PHE A 91 19.95 -11.49 -1.23
N PHE A 92 20.07 -10.34 -0.58
CA PHE A 92 20.65 -10.19 0.75
C PHE A 92 19.58 -10.24 1.86
N ASN A 93 19.97 -10.69 3.06
CA ASN A 93 19.10 -10.68 4.24
C ASN A 93 19.21 -9.34 4.96
N VAL A 94 18.60 -8.29 4.41
CA VAL A 94 18.56 -6.97 5.05
C VAL A 94 17.52 -6.98 6.18
N GLN A 95 17.92 -7.36 7.38
CA GLN A 95 17.01 -7.48 8.53
C GLN A 95 17.17 -6.37 9.58
N LYS A 96 18.31 -5.66 9.60
CA LYS A 96 18.57 -4.57 10.56
C LYS A 96 18.17 -3.22 9.99
N THR A 97 16.88 -2.96 9.87
CA THR A 97 16.34 -1.71 9.26
C THR A 97 15.81 -0.71 10.27
N LYS A 98 15.98 -0.94 11.59
CA LYS A 98 15.46 -0.06 12.65
C LYS A 98 15.77 1.43 12.41
N TYR A 99 17.03 1.77 12.16
CA TYR A 99 17.43 3.18 11.98
C TYR A 99 16.87 3.78 10.69
N LEU A 100 16.82 2.99 9.61
CA LEU A 100 16.21 3.40 8.35
C LEU A 100 14.69 3.62 8.50
N GLN A 101 14.01 2.79 9.28
CA GLN A 101 12.59 2.96 9.60
C GLN A 101 12.32 4.19 10.47
N ILE A 102 13.18 4.49 11.45
CA ILE A 102 13.07 5.71 12.26
C ILE A 102 13.26 6.95 11.37
N LEU A 103 14.29 6.97 10.53
CA LEU A 103 14.55 8.09 9.62
C LEU A 103 13.38 8.32 8.64
N THR A 104 12.87 7.26 8.02
CA THR A 104 11.73 7.37 7.10
C THR A 104 10.44 7.77 7.80
N SER A 105 10.23 7.36 9.05
CA SER A 105 9.11 7.83 9.88
C SER A 105 9.20 9.33 10.16
N LEU A 106 10.38 9.84 10.53
CA LEU A 106 10.59 11.27 10.72
C LEU A 106 10.34 12.07 9.43
N MET A 107 10.82 11.58 8.29
CA MET A 107 10.54 12.19 6.99
C MET A 107 9.03 12.24 6.68
N ARG A 108 8.27 11.17 7.02
CA ARG A 108 6.81 11.13 6.86
C ARG A 108 6.13 12.21 7.68
N TRP A 109 6.48 12.35 8.96
CA TRP A 109 5.92 13.39 9.82
C TRP A 109 6.19 14.79 9.29
N ILE A 110 7.42 15.07 8.88
CA ILE A 110 7.79 16.38 8.31
C ILE A 110 7.00 16.65 7.02
N ALA A 111 6.96 15.69 6.09
CA ALA A 111 6.25 15.84 4.82
C ALA A 111 4.74 16.07 5.04
N PHE A 112 4.11 15.31 5.92
CA PHE A 112 2.68 15.43 6.21
C PHE A 112 2.35 16.79 6.84
N ILE A 113 3.14 17.23 7.82
CA ILE A 113 2.94 18.55 8.46
C ILE A 113 3.07 19.66 7.42
N ILE A 114 4.10 19.63 6.57
CA ILE A 114 4.28 20.64 5.53
C ILE A 114 3.09 20.67 4.57
N MET A 115 2.67 19.52 4.04
CA MET A 115 1.54 19.45 3.10
C MET A 115 0.25 20.00 3.72
N ILE A 116 -0.04 19.62 4.96
CA ILE A 116 -1.24 20.10 5.67
C ILE A 116 -1.16 21.61 5.90
N VAL A 117 -0.06 22.11 6.43
CA VAL A 117 0.10 23.55 6.74
C VAL A 117 0.02 24.39 5.46
N VAL A 118 0.75 24.03 4.41
CA VAL A 118 0.76 24.78 3.14
C VAL A 118 -0.63 24.78 2.51
N ALA A 119 -1.34 23.64 2.51
CA ALA A 119 -2.70 23.58 1.98
C ALA A 119 -3.68 24.44 2.79
N LEU A 120 -3.62 24.36 4.13
CA LEU A 120 -4.51 25.15 5.00
C LEU A 120 -4.26 26.65 4.88
N VAL A 121 -3.00 27.09 4.78
CA VAL A 121 -2.66 28.50 4.53
C VAL A 121 -3.26 28.96 3.21
N ARG A 122 -3.08 28.18 2.14
CA ARG A 122 -3.63 28.53 0.82
C ARG A 122 -5.16 28.60 0.81
N ILE A 123 -5.83 27.68 1.50
CA ILE A 123 -7.30 27.69 1.65
C ILE A 123 -7.73 28.92 2.47
N GLY A 124 -7.04 29.21 3.59
CA GLY A 124 -7.33 30.33 4.47
C GLY A 124 -7.15 31.70 3.81
N GLU A 125 -6.22 31.81 2.86
CA GLU A 125 -6.03 33.01 2.02
C GLU A 125 -7.09 33.17 0.91
N GLY A 126 -8.06 32.25 0.81
CA GLY A 126 -9.08 32.27 -0.25
C GLY A 126 -8.55 31.88 -1.63
N LYS A 127 -7.33 31.29 -1.71
CA LYS A 127 -6.68 30.85 -2.95
C LYS A 127 -6.85 29.34 -3.22
N GLY A 128 -7.75 28.69 -2.49
CA GLY A 128 -8.13 27.30 -2.73
C GLY A 128 -8.84 27.18 -4.09
N ALA A 129 -8.31 26.36 -4.99
CA ALA A 129 -8.89 26.18 -6.32
C ALA A 129 -9.98 25.09 -6.35
N GLY A 130 -10.08 24.30 -5.28
CA GLY A 130 -10.95 23.14 -5.20
C GLY A 130 -12.39 23.50 -4.86
N HIS A 131 -13.32 23.10 -5.73
CA HIS A 131 -14.76 23.31 -5.55
C HIS A 131 -15.47 21.96 -5.75
N PRO A 132 -15.38 21.03 -4.78
CA PRO A 132 -15.97 19.71 -4.93
C PRO A 132 -17.50 19.78 -4.95
N PRO A 133 -18.18 18.97 -5.80
CA PRO A 133 -19.61 18.77 -5.68
C PRO A 133 -19.95 18.12 -4.32
N LEU A 134 -21.14 18.39 -3.79
CA LEU A 134 -21.59 17.87 -2.49
C LEU A 134 -21.62 16.33 -2.44
N ALA A 135 -21.94 15.69 -3.56
CA ALA A 135 -21.88 14.23 -3.69
C ALA A 135 -21.60 13.86 -5.15
N GLN A 136 -20.58 13.03 -5.36
CA GLN A 136 -20.27 12.45 -6.65
C GLN A 136 -19.99 10.96 -6.46
N PHE A 137 -20.83 10.13 -7.07
CA PHE A 137 -20.73 8.67 -6.95
C PHE A 137 -19.72 8.07 -7.94
N SER A 138 -19.27 8.84 -8.94
CA SER A 138 -18.18 8.43 -9.83
C SER A 138 -16.86 8.44 -9.06
N GLY A 139 -16.42 7.27 -8.62
CA GLY A 139 -15.20 7.10 -7.81
C GLY A 139 -15.41 6.24 -6.57
N ILE A 140 -16.67 6.03 -6.12
CA ILE A 140 -16.95 5.22 -4.93
C ILE A 140 -16.42 3.79 -5.07
N ARG A 141 -16.51 3.24 -6.29
CA ARG A 141 -16.02 1.89 -6.57
C ARG A 141 -14.50 1.80 -6.44
N ASN A 142 -13.77 2.83 -6.86
CA ASN A 142 -12.32 2.85 -6.72
C ASN A 142 -11.89 3.08 -5.26
N LEU A 143 -12.64 3.91 -4.54
CA LEU A 143 -12.41 4.24 -3.14
C LEU A 143 -12.36 2.99 -2.24
N PHE A 144 -13.17 1.96 -2.51
CA PHE A 144 -13.13 0.72 -1.71
C PHE A 144 -11.76 0.04 -1.74
N GLY A 145 -11.17 -0.14 -2.92
CA GLY A 145 -9.85 -0.77 -3.06
C GLY A 145 -8.77 0.03 -2.33
N VAL A 146 -8.76 1.35 -2.53
CA VAL A 146 -7.81 2.28 -1.90
C VAL A 146 -7.97 2.31 -0.38
N CYS A 147 -9.20 2.30 0.14
CA CYS A 147 -9.46 2.27 1.59
C CYS A 147 -9.00 0.96 2.23
N VAL A 148 -9.30 -0.19 1.61
CA VAL A 148 -8.82 -1.49 2.10
C VAL A 148 -7.30 -1.51 2.14
N TYR A 149 -6.65 -1.05 1.06
CA TYR A 149 -5.19 -0.92 1.02
C TYR A 149 -4.65 0.01 2.11
N SER A 150 -5.26 1.17 2.31
CA SER A 150 -4.79 2.20 3.27
C SER A 150 -4.88 1.75 4.72
N PHE A 151 -5.89 0.96 5.08
CA PHE A 151 -6.08 0.43 6.44
C PHE A 151 -5.45 -0.95 6.64
N MET A 152 -4.59 -1.38 5.72
CA MET A 152 -4.01 -2.70 5.76
C MET A 152 -2.80 -2.77 6.69
N CYS A 153 -2.96 -3.49 7.80
CA CYS A 153 -1.85 -3.82 8.70
C CYS A 153 -2.00 -5.22 9.31
N GLN A 154 -3.12 -5.90 9.02
CA GLN A 154 -3.60 -7.07 9.74
C GLN A 154 -2.58 -8.21 9.68
N HIS A 155 -1.94 -8.44 8.52
CA HIS A 155 -0.93 -9.48 8.33
C HIS A 155 0.26 -9.35 9.30
N SER A 156 0.59 -8.13 9.71
CA SER A 156 1.71 -7.78 10.60
C SER A 156 1.30 -7.53 12.05
N LEU A 157 0.02 -7.26 12.33
CA LEU A 157 -0.49 -7.02 13.69
C LEU A 157 -0.10 -8.13 14.68
N PRO A 158 -0.23 -9.43 14.39
CA PRO A 158 0.10 -10.50 15.35
C PRO A 158 1.54 -10.42 15.87
N SER A 159 2.52 -10.20 14.99
CA SER A 159 3.93 -10.06 15.39
C SER A 159 4.19 -8.79 16.19
N LEU A 160 3.41 -7.73 15.95
CA LEU A 160 3.55 -6.45 16.65
C LEU A 160 2.96 -6.51 18.07
N ILE A 161 1.85 -7.24 18.26
CA ILE A 161 1.17 -7.35 19.56
C ILE A 161 1.75 -8.44 20.46
N THR A 162 2.34 -9.52 19.92
CA THR A 162 2.92 -10.61 20.71
C THR A 162 3.95 -10.16 21.75
N PRO A 163 4.92 -9.27 21.43
CA PRO A 163 5.93 -8.84 22.39
C PRO A 163 5.41 -7.87 23.46
N VAL A 164 4.15 -7.41 23.40
CA VAL A 164 3.59 -6.48 24.38
C VAL A 164 3.32 -7.19 25.71
N SER A 165 4.08 -6.81 26.75
CA SER A 165 4.02 -7.45 28.08
C SER A 165 2.65 -7.32 28.77
N ARG A 166 1.99 -6.15 28.67
CA ARG A 166 0.67 -5.90 29.30
C ARG A 166 -0.41 -5.71 28.23
N LYS A 167 -1.32 -6.67 28.11
CA LYS A 167 -2.37 -6.69 27.08
C LYS A 167 -3.72 -6.10 27.52
N LYS A 168 -3.81 -5.53 28.73
CA LYS A 168 -5.08 -5.06 29.33
C LYS A 168 -5.79 -3.98 28.50
N HIS A 169 -5.04 -3.07 27.90
CA HIS A 169 -5.58 -1.94 27.12
C HIS A 169 -5.31 -2.08 25.62
N LEU A 170 -4.93 -3.28 25.15
CA LEU A 170 -4.49 -3.49 23.77
C LEU A 170 -5.56 -3.13 22.75
N THR A 171 -6.81 -3.57 22.96
CA THR A 171 -7.93 -3.26 22.05
C THR A 171 -8.21 -1.76 21.99
N GLY A 172 -8.16 -1.07 23.12
CA GLY A 172 -8.34 0.38 23.18
C GLY A 172 -7.22 1.14 22.46
N LEU A 173 -5.96 0.69 22.63
CA LEU A 173 -4.81 1.26 21.94
C LEU A 173 -4.92 1.10 20.42
N VAL A 174 -5.29 -0.09 19.95
CA VAL A 174 -5.51 -0.35 18.52
C VAL A 174 -6.65 0.51 17.99
N LEU A 175 -7.76 0.65 18.72
CA LEU A 175 -8.88 1.52 18.31
C LEU A 175 -8.45 2.98 18.15
N VAL A 176 -7.70 3.52 19.13
CA VAL A 176 -7.17 4.89 19.07
C VAL A 176 -6.25 5.07 17.87
N ASP A 177 -5.40 4.08 17.58
CA ASP A 177 -4.51 4.10 16.42
C ASP A 177 -5.29 4.18 15.09
N TYR A 178 -6.33 3.34 14.91
CA TYR A 178 -7.19 3.40 13.72
C TYR A 178 -7.96 4.72 13.59
N ILE A 179 -8.47 5.28 14.70
CA ILE A 179 -9.15 6.59 14.69
C ILE A 179 -8.17 7.70 14.29
N LEU A 180 -6.93 7.64 14.81
CA LEU A 180 -5.88 8.60 14.47
C LEU A 180 -5.51 8.51 12.99
N VAL A 181 -5.28 7.30 12.47
CA VAL A 181 -5.00 7.07 11.05
C VAL A 181 -6.13 7.59 10.15
N LEU A 182 -7.39 7.28 10.49
CA LEU A 182 -8.55 7.79 9.76
C LEU A 182 -8.62 9.32 9.76
N SER A 183 -8.33 9.94 10.90
CA SER A 183 -8.31 11.41 11.03
C SER A 183 -7.22 12.02 10.15
N PHE A 184 -6.01 11.44 10.15
CA PHE A 184 -4.91 11.90 9.30
C PHE A 184 -5.21 11.74 7.81
N TYR A 185 -5.74 10.59 7.38
CA TYR A 185 -6.14 10.39 5.98
C TYR A 185 -7.24 11.35 5.57
N SER A 186 -8.26 11.52 6.41
CA SER A 186 -9.34 12.47 6.15
C SER A 186 -8.80 13.90 6.00
N LEU A 187 -7.91 14.34 6.90
CA LEU A 187 -7.30 15.67 6.84
C LEU A 187 -6.49 15.87 5.56
N LEU A 188 -5.69 14.89 5.14
CA LEU A 188 -4.95 14.95 3.87
C LEU A 188 -5.90 14.99 2.67
N CYS A 189 -6.92 14.15 2.63
CA CYS A 189 -7.90 14.13 1.54
C CYS A 189 -8.68 15.44 1.45
N PHE A 190 -9.20 15.97 2.56
CA PHE A 190 -9.95 17.22 2.56
C PHE A 190 -9.06 18.41 2.18
N THR A 191 -7.82 18.48 2.72
CA THR A 191 -6.89 19.54 2.31
C THR A 191 -6.56 19.46 0.82
N ALA A 192 -6.40 18.26 0.25
CA ALA A 192 -6.18 18.09 -1.19
C ALA A 192 -7.36 18.59 -2.03
N ILE A 193 -8.57 18.15 -1.68
CA ILE A 193 -9.81 18.43 -2.42
C ILE A 193 -10.16 19.91 -2.44
N PHE A 194 -9.92 20.65 -1.35
CA PHE A 194 -10.22 22.09 -1.27
C PHE A 194 -9.05 22.96 -1.77
N CYS A 195 -7.82 22.48 -1.69
CA CYS A 195 -6.65 23.26 -2.13
C CYS A 195 -6.49 23.24 -3.66
N PHE A 196 -6.68 22.08 -4.30
CA PHE A 196 -6.42 21.86 -5.72
C PHE A 196 -7.73 21.59 -6.49
N SER A 197 -7.76 21.97 -7.78
CA SER A 197 -8.88 21.62 -8.66
C SER A 197 -8.85 20.13 -9.03
N SER A 198 -10.02 19.54 -9.31
CA SER A 198 -10.16 18.10 -9.55
C SER A 198 -9.29 17.58 -10.70
N GLY A 199 -9.08 18.37 -11.76
CA GLY A 199 -8.22 17.99 -12.90
C GLY A 199 -6.72 18.22 -12.69
N ALA A 200 -6.32 18.75 -11.53
CA ALA A 200 -4.92 19.00 -11.19
C ALA A 200 -4.41 18.06 -10.07
N LEU A 201 -5.28 17.20 -9.51
CA LEU A 201 -4.86 16.20 -8.52
C LEU A 201 -4.03 15.12 -9.22
N MET A 202 -2.87 14.83 -8.63
CA MET A 202 -1.99 13.77 -9.11
C MET A 202 -2.24 12.50 -8.30
N ASP A 203 -1.86 11.34 -8.86
CA ASP A 203 -1.88 10.02 -8.18
C ASP A 203 -1.26 10.03 -6.78
N MET A 204 -0.25 10.88 -6.58
CA MET A 204 0.38 11.11 -5.29
C MET A 204 0.25 12.57 -4.88
N TYR A 205 -0.47 12.82 -3.79
CA TYR A 205 -0.70 14.16 -3.24
C TYR A 205 0.59 14.97 -2.99
N THR A 206 1.69 14.29 -2.67
CA THR A 206 3.01 14.92 -2.48
C THR A 206 3.51 15.64 -3.73
N LEU A 207 3.17 15.13 -4.92
CA LEU A 207 3.58 15.70 -6.20
C LEU A 207 2.84 17.00 -6.53
N ASN A 208 1.66 17.24 -5.94
CA ASN A 208 0.91 18.49 -6.12
C ASN A 208 1.65 19.71 -5.53
N PHE A 209 2.50 19.50 -4.53
CA PHE A 209 3.35 20.53 -3.95
C PHE A 209 4.74 20.59 -4.56
N GLY A 210 4.96 19.90 -5.69
CA GLY A 210 6.22 19.89 -6.40
C GLY A 210 6.62 21.27 -6.93
N THR A 211 7.75 21.31 -7.64
CA THR A 211 8.42 22.53 -8.11
C THR A 211 7.61 23.45 -9.03
N CYS A 212 6.47 23.00 -9.56
CA CYS A 212 5.56 23.81 -10.38
C CYS A 212 4.54 24.63 -9.56
N SER A 213 4.52 24.48 -8.24
CA SER A 213 3.60 25.20 -7.36
C SER A 213 4.23 26.54 -6.93
N PRO A 214 3.79 27.70 -7.47
CA PRO A 214 4.44 28.99 -7.23
C PRO A 214 4.35 29.46 -5.76
N PHE A 215 3.47 28.85 -4.97
CA PHE A 215 3.26 29.13 -3.55
C PHE A 215 4.11 28.24 -2.63
N VAL A 216 4.88 27.28 -3.18
CA VAL A 216 5.78 26.41 -2.41
C VAL A 216 7.22 26.77 -2.72
N PRO A 217 8.07 27.05 -1.70
CA PRO A 217 9.50 27.26 -1.93
C PRO A 217 10.15 26.09 -2.67
N PRO A 218 11.06 26.33 -3.64
CA PRO A 218 11.64 25.25 -4.46
C PRO A 218 12.26 24.12 -3.65
N VAL A 219 12.94 24.44 -2.54
CA VAL A 219 13.54 23.46 -1.62
C VAL A 219 12.49 22.50 -1.05
N ILE A 220 11.34 23.04 -0.64
CA ILE A 220 10.23 22.25 -0.10
C ILE A 220 9.59 21.41 -1.22
N GLY A 221 9.45 21.98 -2.42
CA GLY A 221 8.92 21.27 -3.58
C GLY A 221 9.78 20.06 -3.99
N TYR A 222 11.11 20.21 -3.98
CA TYR A 222 12.03 19.08 -4.20
C TYR A 222 11.95 18.03 -3.09
N PHE A 223 11.89 18.46 -1.83
CA PHE A 223 11.75 17.56 -0.69
C PHE A 223 10.46 16.71 -0.78
N LEU A 224 9.31 17.35 -1.04
CA LEU A 224 8.03 16.65 -1.17
C LEU A 224 7.96 15.78 -2.44
N GLY A 225 8.54 16.23 -3.55
CA GLY A 225 8.60 15.44 -4.78
C GLY A 225 9.47 14.18 -4.66
N LEU A 226 10.59 14.25 -3.92
CA LEU A 226 11.50 13.13 -3.70
C LEU A 226 11.15 12.29 -2.46
N PHE A 227 10.24 12.75 -1.61
CA PHE A 227 9.82 12.05 -0.41
C PHE A 227 9.37 10.59 -0.66
N PRO A 228 8.56 10.27 -1.70
CA PRO A 228 8.22 8.90 -2.02
C PRO A 228 9.46 8.08 -2.42
N VAL A 229 10.41 8.68 -3.16
CA VAL A 229 11.66 8.02 -3.57
C VAL A 229 12.41 7.49 -2.35
N PHE A 230 12.62 8.29 -1.32
CA PHE A 230 13.37 7.85 -0.14
C PHE A 230 12.59 6.86 0.73
N THR A 231 11.32 7.14 1.00
CA THR A 231 10.53 6.34 1.94
C THR A 231 10.11 4.99 1.36
N ILE A 232 9.79 4.93 0.07
CA ILE A 232 9.38 3.71 -0.61
C ILE A 232 10.61 2.84 -0.92
N SER A 233 11.71 3.44 -1.40
CA SER A 233 12.96 2.69 -1.69
C SER A 233 13.51 1.99 -0.46
N THR A 234 13.38 2.61 0.72
CA THR A 234 13.81 1.98 1.99
C THR A 234 12.96 0.76 2.34
N ASN A 235 11.66 0.79 2.03
CA ASN A 235 10.73 -0.28 2.36
C ASN A 235 10.75 -1.43 1.34
N PHE A 236 11.06 -1.13 0.07
CA PHE A 236 11.02 -2.11 -1.02
C PHE A 236 11.85 -3.38 -0.74
N PRO A 237 13.13 -3.30 -0.33
CA PRO A 237 13.91 -4.50 0.01
C PRO A 237 13.31 -5.32 1.16
N ILE A 238 12.72 -4.66 2.17
CA ILE A 238 12.15 -5.32 3.35
C ILE A 238 10.94 -6.16 2.93
N ILE A 239 10.07 -5.59 2.11
CA ILE A 239 8.89 -6.28 1.58
C ILE A 239 9.32 -7.41 0.66
N ALA A 240 10.32 -7.20 -0.20
CA ALA A 240 10.83 -8.23 -1.11
C ALA A 240 11.44 -9.43 -0.35
N VAL A 241 12.22 -9.19 0.69
CA VAL A 241 12.73 -10.26 1.56
C VAL A 241 11.59 -10.99 2.27
N THR A 242 10.55 -10.27 2.68
CA THR A 242 9.34 -10.86 3.30
C THR A 242 8.59 -11.75 2.31
N LEU A 243 8.37 -11.28 1.09
CA LEU A 243 7.76 -12.07 0.01
C LEU A 243 8.57 -13.33 -0.29
N ARG A 244 9.90 -13.20 -0.35
CA ARG A 244 10.81 -14.32 -0.60
C ARG A 244 10.69 -15.38 0.48
N ASN A 245 10.60 -14.96 1.74
CA ASN A 245 10.42 -15.88 2.86
C ASN A 245 9.03 -16.55 2.83
N ASN A 246 7.98 -15.85 2.40
CA ASN A 246 6.66 -16.47 2.23
C ASN A 246 6.65 -17.52 1.10
N TRP A 247 7.36 -17.27 -0.02
CA TRP A 247 7.61 -18.28 -1.04
C TRP A 247 8.34 -19.51 -0.48
N LYS A 248 9.43 -19.29 0.26
CA LYS A 248 10.16 -20.39 0.90
C LYS A 248 9.27 -21.20 1.81
N THR A 249 8.38 -20.57 2.58
CA THR A 249 7.45 -21.27 3.47
C THR A 249 6.36 -22.02 2.72
N LEU A 250 5.80 -21.45 1.65
CA LEU A 250 4.75 -22.09 0.84
C LEU A 250 5.23 -23.40 0.20
N PHE A 251 6.47 -23.44 -0.29
CA PHE A 251 7.05 -24.64 -0.91
C PHE A 251 7.79 -25.54 0.09
N HIS A 252 7.84 -25.17 1.37
CA HIS A 252 8.62 -25.90 2.35
C HIS A 252 7.98 -27.26 2.60
N ARG A 253 8.76 -28.32 2.41
CA ARG A 253 8.40 -29.67 2.81
C ARG A 253 9.11 -29.98 4.11
N GLU A 254 8.38 -30.48 5.10
CA GLU A 254 8.95 -30.91 6.38
C GLU A 254 10.14 -31.86 6.13
N GLY A 255 11.32 -31.47 6.63
CA GLY A 255 12.57 -32.24 6.51
C GLY A 255 13.44 -31.99 5.27
N GLY A 256 13.04 -31.12 4.33
CA GLY A 256 13.82 -30.81 3.13
C GLY A 256 14.54 -29.47 3.16
N THR A 257 15.85 -29.46 2.91
CA THR A 257 16.60 -28.23 2.56
C THR A 257 16.46 -27.94 1.07
N TYR A 258 16.40 -26.66 0.69
CA TYR A 258 16.38 -26.29 -0.71
C TYR A 258 17.79 -26.39 -1.33
N PRO A 259 17.90 -26.80 -2.61
CA PRO A 259 19.14 -26.67 -3.35
C PRO A 259 19.62 -25.21 -3.34
N TRP A 260 20.93 -25.00 -3.26
CA TRP A 260 21.54 -23.66 -3.20
C TRP A 260 21.04 -22.72 -4.30
N LEU A 261 20.91 -23.24 -5.53
CA LEU A 261 20.43 -22.48 -6.69
C LEU A 261 18.98 -21.99 -6.48
N VAL A 262 18.12 -22.85 -5.95
CA VAL A 262 16.72 -22.50 -5.69
C VAL A 262 16.65 -21.46 -4.56
N ASP A 263 17.41 -21.70 -3.49
CA ASP A 263 17.38 -20.86 -2.30
C ASP A 263 17.89 -19.44 -2.54
N ARG A 264 18.93 -19.31 -3.36
CA ARG A 264 19.71 -18.08 -3.52
C ARG A 264 19.51 -17.36 -4.85
N ILE A 265 18.98 -18.02 -5.88
CA ILE A 265 18.72 -17.41 -7.19
C ILE A 265 17.23 -17.43 -7.53
N VAL A 266 16.59 -18.60 -7.51
CA VAL A 266 15.18 -18.72 -7.94
C VAL A 266 14.24 -17.93 -7.04
N PHE A 267 14.32 -18.07 -5.72
CA PHE A 267 13.42 -17.34 -4.83
C PHE A 267 13.58 -15.82 -4.91
N PRO A 268 14.80 -15.23 -4.89
CA PRO A 268 14.94 -13.79 -5.15
C PRO A 268 14.39 -13.36 -6.52
N LEU A 269 14.69 -14.10 -7.59
CA LEU A 269 14.22 -13.74 -8.95
C LEU A 269 12.69 -13.79 -9.06
N ILE A 270 12.05 -14.84 -8.55
CA ILE A 270 10.58 -14.92 -8.59
C ILE A 270 9.95 -13.81 -7.75
N THR A 271 10.62 -13.30 -6.72
CA THR A 271 10.11 -12.15 -5.95
C THR A 271 10.27 -10.81 -6.66
N LEU A 272 11.34 -10.63 -7.44
CA LEU A 272 11.67 -9.35 -8.05
C LEU A 272 11.10 -9.19 -9.46
N VAL A 273 11.13 -10.23 -10.29
CA VAL A 273 10.79 -10.13 -11.72
C VAL A 273 9.31 -9.78 -11.96
N PRO A 274 8.33 -10.46 -11.36
CA PRO A 274 6.91 -10.16 -11.61
C PRO A 274 6.49 -8.71 -11.31
N PRO A 275 6.82 -8.09 -10.16
CA PRO A 275 6.39 -6.72 -9.88
C PRO A 275 7.07 -5.69 -10.80
N ILE A 276 8.30 -5.96 -11.23
CA ILE A 276 8.99 -5.10 -12.20
C ILE A 276 8.36 -5.22 -13.59
N ILE A 277 7.96 -6.42 -14.03
CA ILE A 277 7.21 -6.60 -15.29
C ILE A 277 5.89 -5.82 -15.22
N VAL A 278 5.16 -5.91 -14.11
CA VAL A 278 3.93 -5.13 -13.92
C VAL A 278 4.21 -3.64 -14.05
N ALA A 279 5.26 -3.11 -13.41
CA ALA A 279 5.65 -1.70 -13.54
C ALA A 279 6.09 -1.30 -14.96
N PHE A 280 6.63 -2.21 -15.78
CA PHE A 280 6.89 -1.93 -17.20
C PHE A 280 5.63 -1.90 -18.06
N CYS A 281 4.61 -2.68 -17.68
CA CYS A 281 3.36 -2.79 -18.42
C CYS A 281 2.33 -1.73 -18.03
N THR A 282 2.31 -1.28 -16.76
CA THR A 282 1.38 -0.27 -16.26
C THR A 282 2.09 0.76 -15.38
N ASN A 283 1.82 2.03 -15.67
CA ASN A 283 2.27 3.19 -14.91
C ASN A 283 1.13 3.85 -14.11
N HIS A 284 -0.10 3.31 -14.17
CA HIS A 284 -1.26 3.84 -13.46
C HIS A 284 -1.28 3.38 -12.00
N LEU A 285 -0.82 4.25 -11.09
CA LEU A 285 -0.67 3.90 -9.68
C LEU A 285 -2.04 3.66 -9.01
N GLU A 286 -3.05 4.48 -9.35
CA GLU A 286 -4.40 4.40 -8.81
C GLU A 286 -5.04 3.01 -9.05
N ILE A 287 -4.96 2.51 -10.29
CA ILE A 287 -5.50 1.19 -10.66
C ILE A 287 -4.78 0.08 -9.89
N LEU A 288 -3.45 0.16 -9.81
CA LEU A 288 -2.64 -0.87 -9.17
C LEU A 288 -2.91 -0.97 -7.66
N VAL A 289 -3.04 0.16 -6.97
CA VAL A 289 -3.43 0.23 -5.55
C VAL A 289 -4.84 -0.34 -5.36
N SER A 290 -5.79 0.06 -6.20
CA SER A 290 -7.18 -0.36 -6.11
C SER A 290 -7.35 -1.88 -6.29
N VAL A 291 -6.72 -2.44 -7.32
CA VAL A 291 -6.73 -3.89 -7.59
C VAL A 291 -6.05 -4.64 -6.45
N THR A 292 -4.86 -4.22 -6.03
CA THR A 292 -4.13 -4.88 -4.94
C THR A 292 -4.95 -4.92 -3.65
N GLY A 293 -5.56 -3.80 -3.27
CA GLY A 293 -6.43 -3.70 -2.10
C GLY A 293 -7.70 -4.53 -2.22
N ALA A 294 -8.40 -4.46 -3.36
CA ALA A 294 -9.70 -5.08 -3.53
C ALA A 294 -9.68 -6.62 -3.62
N TYR A 295 -8.62 -7.18 -4.20
CA TYR A 295 -8.48 -8.63 -4.35
C TYR A 295 -7.68 -9.23 -3.19
N ALA A 296 -6.40 -8.90 -3.10
CA ALA A 296 -5.51 -9.52 -2.14
C ALA A 296 -5.67 -8.92 -0.74
N GLY A 297 -5.82 -7.59 -0.65
CA GLY A 297 -6.08 -6.88 0.61
C GLY A 297 -7.37 -7.34 1.28
N ASN A 298 -8.47 -7.43 0.53
CA ASN A 298 -9.76 -7.93 1.00
C ASN A 298 -9.66 -9.36 1.59
N GLY A 299 -8.88 -10.23 0.93
CA GLY A 299 -8.59 -11.57 1.43
C GLY A 299 -7.88 -11.55 2.79
N ILE A 300 -6.83 -10.75 2.94
CA ILE A 300 -6.00 -10.69 4.16
C ILE A 300 -6.68 -9.93 5.29
N GLN A 301 -7.44 -8.88 4.98
CA GLN A 301 -8.06 -8.00 5.95
C GLN A 301 -9.40 -8.53 6.46
N TYR A 302 -10.21 -9.16 5.59
CA TYR A 302 -11.55 -9.60 5.95
C TYR A 302 -11.70 -11.12 5.95
N VAL A 303 -11.41 -11.78 4.83
CA VAL A 303 -11.71 -13.21 4.63
C VAL A 303 -10.92 -14.11 5.58
N ILE A 304 -9.58 -13.99 5.57
CA ILE A 304 -8.69 -14.80 6.39
C ILE A 304 -8.98 -14.63 7.89
N PRO A 305 -9.06 -13.40 8.45
CA PRO A 305 -9.39 -13.21 9.86
C PRO A 305 -10.77 -13.76 10.23
N ALA A 306 -11.78 -13.62 9.38
CA ALA A 306 -13.11 -14.16 9.62
C ALA A 306 -13.08 -15.69 9.77
N PHE A 307 -12.38 -16.39 8.87
CA PHE A 307 -12.20 -17.84 8.97
C PHE A 307 -11.35 -18.26 10.15
N LEU A 308 -10.27 -17.53 10.47
CA LEU A 308 -9.47 -17.81 11.67
C LEU A 308 -10.30 -17.70 12.94
N VAL A 309 -11.15 -16.67 13.06
CA VAL A 309 -12.05 -16.51 14.21
C VAL A 309 -13.09 -17.63 14.26
N PHE A 310 -13.65 -18.04 13.12
CA PHE A 310 -14.59 -19.16 13.06
C PHE A 310 -13.96 -20.49 13.50
N CYS A 311 -12.83 -20.86 12.91
CA CYS A 311 -12.10 -22.09 13.23
C CYS A 311 -11.62 -22.09 14.69
N SER A 312 -11.01 -21.00 15.15
CA SER A 312 -10.53 -20.90 16.54
C SER A 312 -11.63 -21.01 17.58
N ARG A 313 -12.82 -20.45 17.33
CA ARG A 313 -13.99 -20.62 18.22
C ARG A 313 -14.46 -22.06 18.27
N LYS A 314 -14.53 -22.72 17.12
CA LYS A 314 -14.92 -24.14 17.02
C LYS A 314 -13.91 -25.03 17.75
N ASP A 315 -12.63 -24.84 17.50
CA ASP A 315 -11.57 -25.64 18.14
C ASP A 315 -11.49 -25.37 19.64
N SER A 316 -11.62 -24.11 20.07
CA SER A 316 -11.63 -23.78 21.50
C SER A 316 -12.81 -24.40 22.24
N ALA A 317 -13.99 -24.43 21.62
CA ALA A 317 -15.18 -25.07 22.20
C ALA A 317 -15.00 -26.60 22.32
N LEU A 318 -14.33 -27.23 21.36
CA LEU A 318 -14.02 -28.66 21.39
C LEU A 318 -12.97 -29.02 22.46
N VAL A 319 -11.94 -28.18 22.64
CA VAL A 319 -10.80 -28.47 23.54
C VAL A 319 -11.08 -28.09 24.99
N TYR A 320 -11.69 -26.93 25.25
CA TYR A 320 -11.81 -26.38 26.62
C TYR A 320 -13.22 -26.47 27.20
N GLY A 321 -14.20 -26.92 26.41
CA GLY A 321 -15.62 -26.93 26.79
C GLY A 321 -16.21 -25.51 26.94
N PRO A 322 -17.52 -25.40 27.21
CA PRO A 322 -18.21 -24.11 27.31
C PRO A 322 -17.86 -23.29 28.57
N GLU A 323 -17.21 -23.90 29.57
CA GLU A 323 -17.00 -23.29 30.89
C GLU A 323 -15.76 -22.40 31.00
N LEU A 324 -14.75 -22.58 30.13
CA LEU A 324 -13.53 -21.77 30.18
C LEU A 324 -13.70 -20.46 29.41
N GLY A 325 -14.09 -19.41 30.13
CA GLY A 325 -14.25 -18.06 29.57
C GLY A 325 -12.95 -17.46 29.04
N ASN A 326 -12.89 -17.16 27.74
CA ASN A 326 -11.74 -16.47 27.15
C ASN A 326 -11.67 -15.00 27.66
N LYS A 327 -10.63 -14.69 28.44
CA LYS A 327 -10.42 -13.36 29.04
C LYS A 327 -10.27 -12.21 28.01
N HIS A 328 -9.94 -12.53 26.77
CA HIS A 328 -9.80 -11.60 25.65
C HIS A 328 -10.92 -11.73 24.61
N LEU A 329 -12.12 -12.15 25.05
CA LEU A 329 -13.30 -12.23 24.20
C LEU A 329 -13.58 -10.90 23.50
N SER A 330 -13.76 -10.99 22.18
CA SER A 330 -14.27 -9.88 21.37
C SER A 330 -15.73 -9.56 21.75
N PRO A 331 -16.18 -8.30 21.66
CA PRO A 331 -17.59 -7.94 21.78
C PRO A 331 -18.47 -8.64 20.74
N PHE A 332 -17.90 -9.08 19.61
CA PHE A 332 -18.59 -9.74 18.51
C PHE A 332 -18.75 -11.26 18.74
N ARG A 333 -19.53 -11.65 19.76
CA ARG A 333 -19.63 -13.06 20.22
C ARG A 333 -20.33 -13.99 19.24
N GLN A 334 -21.34 -13.50 18.53
CA GLN A 334 -22.18 -14.33 17.66
C GLN A 334 -21.46 -14.69 16.35
N SER A 335 -21.75 -15.88 15.81
CA SER A 335 -21.23 -16.33 14.51
C SER A 335 -21.77 -15.50 13.33
N GLY A 336 -22.88 -14.77 13.53
CA GLY A 336 -23.42 -13.86 12.52
C GLY A 336 -22.43 -12.78 12.07
N TRP A 337 -21.52 -12.35 12.95
CA TRP A 337 -20.47 -11.39 12.60
C TRP A 337 -19.47 -11.93 11.57
N VAL A 338 -19.19 -13.23 11.59
CA VAL A 338 -18.32 -13.86 10.58
C VAL A 338 -18.99 -13.77 9.21
N TRP A 339 -20.28 -14.14 9.12
CA TRP A 339 -21.03 -14.07 7.88
C TRP A 339 -21.22 -12.65 7.38
N PHE A 340 -21.45 -11.69 8.28
CA PHE A 340 -21.51 -10.28 7.94
C PHE A 340 -20.20 -9.78 7.30
N VAL A 341 -19.04 -10.12 7.89
CA VAL A 341 -17.73 -9.74 7.34
C VAL A 341 -17.48 -10.40 5.98
N LEU A 342 -17.87 -11.67 5.80
CA LEU A 342 -17.75 -12.35 4.51
C LEU A 342 -18.68 -11.74 3.44
N PHE A 343 -19.90 -11.37 3.81
CA PHE A 343 -20.81 -10.67 2.91
C PHE A 343 -20.29 -9.28 2.51
N TRP A 344 -19.72 -8.55 3.48
CA TRP A 344 -19.05 -7.28 3.21
C TRP A 344 -17.87 -7.45 2.27
N ALA A 345 -17.00 -8.45 2.52
CA ALA A 345 -15.88 -8.79 1.65
C ALA A 345 -16.32 -9.11 0.22
N LEU A 346 -17.41 -9.88 0.05
CA LEU A 346 -18.00 -10.18 -1.25
C LEU A 346 -18.53 -8.92 -1.94
N THR A 347 -19.18 -8.03 -1.19
CA THR A 347 -19.69 -6.76 -1.72
C THR A 347 -18.54 -5.89 -2.23
N CYS A 348 -17.48 -5.69 -1.43
CA CYS A 348 -16.28 -4.96 -1.86
C CYS A 348 -15.69 -5.55 -3.14
N PHE A 349 -15.57 -6.88 -3.21
CA PHE A 349 -15.05 -7.58 -4.38
C PHE A 349 -15.89 -7.31 -5.64
N ILE A 350 -17.22 -7.41 -5.53
CA ILE A 350 -18.15 -7.19 -6.64
C ILE A 350 -18.07 -5.73 -7.12
N TYR A 351 -18.07 -4.76 -6.20
CA TYR A 351 -18.03 -3.33 -6.55
C TYR A 351 -16.75 -2.94 -7.31
N VAL A 352 -15.59 -3.45 -6.88
CA VAL A 352 -14.33 -3.16 -7.59
C VAL A 352 -14.24 -3.92 -8.91
N THR A 353 -14.66 -5.18 -8.96
CA THR A 353 -14.70 -5.95 -10.22
C THR A 353 -15.60 -5.27 -11.24
N ALA A 354 -16.77 -4.78 -10.82
CA ALA A 354 -17.66 -4.00 -11.65
C ALA A 354 -17.05 -2.66 -12.08
N ASN A 355 -16.17 -2.05 -11.27
CA ASN A 355 -15.43 -0.86 -11.66
C ASN A 355 -14.51 -1.16 -12.84
N ILE A 356 -13.69 -2.21 -12.73
CA ILE A 356 -12.71 -2.58 -13.75
C ILE A 356 -13.42 -2.85 -15.06
N ILE A 357 -14.44 -3.73 -15.05
CA ILE A 357 -15.22 -4.07 -16.24
C ILE A 357 -15.85 -2.84 -16.88
N LEU A 358 -16.50 -1.97 -16.09
CA LEU A 358 -17.18 -0.80 -16.63
C LEU A 358 -16.23 0.33 -17.04
N THR A 359 -15.00 0.34 -16.54
CA THR A 359 -13.98 1.32 -16.95
C THR A 359 -13.28 0.84 -18.22
N ASP A 360 -13.00 -0.46 -18.33
CA ASP A 360 -12.44 -1.09 -19.55
C ASP A 360 -13.42 -1.08 -20.73
N VAL A 361 -14.74 -1.12 -20.49
CA VAL A 361 -15.76 -1.01 -21.56
C VAL A 361 -15.88 0.43 -22.11
N ASN A 362 -15.33 1.43 -21.41
CA ASN A 362 -15.34 2.84 -21.83
C ASN A 362 -13.97 3.36 -22.32
N LEU A 363 -12.97 2.46 -22.43
CA LEU A 363 -11.71 2.66 -23.15
C LEU A 363 -11.81 2.00 -24.53
#